data_AF-R4UV98-F1
#
_entry.id   AF-R4UV98-F1
#
_cell.length_a   1.000
_cell.length_b   1.000
_cell.length_c   1.000
_cell.angle_alpha   90.00
_cell.angle_beta   90.00
_cell.angle_gamma   90.00
#
_symmetry.space_group_name_H-M   'P 1'
#
loop_
_entity.id
_entity.type
_entity.pdbx_description
1 polymer ?
#
loop_
_entity_poly.entity_id
_entity_poly.type
_entity_poly.pdbx_seq_one_letter_code
_entity_poly.pdbx_strand_id
1 'polypeptide(L)'
;MFIWDNNIAPLLIGEWGGFLTQPNVKWMGIMCDLIEQKGLSHTFWCLNPNSGDTGGLLQNDWSTWENDKYEFIKRTLWQTSGGKFIGLSDTVPLGKNGVTRADA
;
A
#
# COMPACT_ATOMS: atom_id res chain seq x y z
N MET A 1 -10.02 -14.57 -5.30
CA MET A 1 -8.60 -14.98 -5.10
C MET A 1 -8.55 -16.20 -4.20
N PHE A 2 -8.23 -17.39 -4.74
CA PHE A 2 -8.40 -18.70 -4.08
C PHE A 2 -7.94 -18.78 -2.62
N ILE A 3 -6.71 -18.34 -2.30
CA ILE A 3 -6.14 -18.43 -0.94
C ILE A 3 -6.96 -17.60 0.06
N TRP A 4 -7.34 -16.37 -0.31
CA TRP A 4 -8.13 -15.48 0.54
C TRP A 4 -9.60 -15.90 0.59
N ASP A 5 -10.20 -16.25 -0.55
CA ASP A 5 -11.63 -16.59 -0.62
C ASP A 5 -11.94 -17.87 0.18
N ASN A 6 -10.97 -18.80 0.30
CA ASN A 6 -11.11 -20.03 1.07
C ASN A 6 -10.47 -19.95 2.46
N ASN A 7 -9.98 -18.78 2.89
CA ASN A 7 -9.32 -18.56 4.18
C ASN A 7 -8.21 -19.60 4.50
N ILE A 8 -7.38 -19.93 3.51
CA ILE A 8 -6.38 -21.00 3.62
C ILE A 8 -5.17 -20.55 4.45
N ALA A 9 -4.70 -19.32 4.21
CA ALA A 9 -3.51 -18.77 4.86
C ALA A 9 -3.52 -17.23 4.83
N PRO A 10 -2.77 -16.56 5.73
CA PRO A 10 -2.48 -15.14 5.59
C PRO A 10 -1.79 -14.84 4.25
N LEU A 11 -2.11 -13.68 3.66
CA LEU A 11 -1.54 -13.26 2.38
C LEU A 11 -0.88 -11.90 2.51
N LEU A 12 0.35 -11.81 2.02
CA LEU A 12 1.12 -10.58 1.87
C LEU A 12 1.50 -10.42 0.41
N ILE A 13 1.08 -9.32 -0.22
CA ILE A 13 1.62 -8.91 -1.53
C ILE A 13 3.01 -8.34 -1.28
N GLY A 14 4.04 -9.13 -1.56
CA GLY A 14 5.43 -8.77 -1.23
C GLY A 14 5.96 -7.58 -2.01
N GLU A 15 5.58 -7.43 -3.28
CA GLU A 15 6.00 -6.29 -4.10
C GLU A 15 4.91 -5.96 -5.13
N TRP A 16 4.65 -4.67 -5.29
CA TRP A 16 3.86 -4.13 -6.38
C TRP A 16 4.21 -2.65 -6.57
N GLY A 17 4.26 -2.17 -7.81
CA GLY A 17 4.58 -0.78 -8.10
C GLY A 17 5.01 -0.58 -9.55
N GLY A 18 5.27 0.67 -9.91
CA GLY A 18 5.59 1.06 -11.27
C GLY A 18 5.69 2.58 -11.42
N PHE A 19 6.16 3.02 -12.58
CA PHE A 19 5.98 4.42 -12.99
C PHE A 19 4.49 4.71 -13.19
N LEU A 20 4.04 5.91 -12.80
CA LEU A 20 2.65 6.34 -12.98
C LEU A 20 2.39 6.80 -14.43
N THR A 21 2.70 5.93 -15.37
CA THR A 21 2.55 6.12 -16.82
C THR A 21 1.71 4.98 -17.40
N GLN A 22 1.11 5.17 -18.57
CA GLN A 22 0.38 4.06 -19.21
C GLN A 22 1.36 2.99 -19.74
N PRO A 23 1.05 1.69 -19.62
CA PRO A 23 -0.21 1.11 -19.12
C PRO A 23 -0.26 0.87 -17.61
N ASN A 24 0.80 1.18 -16.87
CA ASN A 24 0.92 0.88 -15.43
C ASN A 24 -0.19 1.53 -14.60
N VAL A 25 -0.63 2.74 -14.95
CA VAL A 25 -1.75 3.42 -14.23
C VAL A 25 -2.98 2.50 -14.13
N LYS A 26 -3.34 1.80 -15.22
CA LYS A 26 -4.47 0.86 -15.20
C LYS A 26 -4.20 -0.33 -14.29
N TRP A 27 -3.03 -0.95 -14.42
CA TRP A 27 -2.66 -2.12 -13.62
C TRP A 27 -2.55 -1.78 -12.12
N MET A 28 -1.85 -0.70 -11.78
CA MET A 28 -1.71 -0.22 -10.41
C MET A 28 -3.07 0.17 -9.82
N GLY A 29 -3.97 0.74 -10.62
CA GLY A 29 -5.33 1.07 -10.19
C GLY A 29 -6.12 -0.18 -9.77
N ILE A 30 -6.05 -1.24 -10.57
CA ILE A 30 -6.68 -2.54 -10.24
C ILE A 30 -6.05 -3.15 -8.98
N MET A 31 -4.73 -3.00 -8.80
CA MET A 31 -4.05 -3.44 -7.57
C MET A 31 -4.55 -2.66 -6.35
N CYS A 32 -4.69 -1.34 -6.45
CA CYS A 32 -5.28 -0.53 -5.38
C CYS A 32 -6.70 -0.99 -5.06
N ASP A 33 -7.55 -1.22 -6.07
CA ASP A 33 -8.91 -1.73 -5.89
C ASP A 33 -8.92 -3.07 -5.16
N LEU A 34 -8.06 -4.01 -5.58
CA LEU A 34 -7.97 -5.33 -4.97
C LEU A 34 -7.53 -5.27 -3.50
N ILE A 35 -6.49 -4.47 -3.20
CA ILE A 35 -5.95 -4.31 -1.84
C ILE A 35 -6.99 -3.69 -0.92
N GLU A 36 -7.65 -2.62 -1.37
CA GLU A 36 -8.65 -1.91 -0.58
C GLU A 36 -9.88 -2.78 -0.33
N GLN A 37 -10.46 -3.40 -1.36
CA GLN A 37 -11.68 -4.18 -1.24
C GLN A 37 -11.53 -5.44 -0.39
N LYS A 38 -10.37 -6.10 -0.45
CA LYS A 38 -10.09 -7.33 0.31
C LYS A 38 -9.30 -7.08 1.59
N GLY A 39 -8.87 -5.84 1.83
CA GLY A 39 -8.05 -5.46 2.97
C GLY A 39 -6.74 -6.25 3.06
N LEU A 40 -6.03 -6.44 1.95
CA LEU A 40 -4.85 -7.30 1.86
C LEU A 40 -3.59 -6.64 2.44
N SER A 41 -2.80 -7.37 3.23
CA SER A 41 -1.44 -6.96 3.59
C SER A 41 -0.57 -6.81 2.35
N HIS A 42 0.22 -5.74 2.29
CA HIS A 42 1.09 -5.46 1.14
C HIS A 42 2.32 -4.63 1.53
N THR A 43 3.32 -4.69 0.67
CA THR A 43 4.48 -3.79 0.67
C THR A 43 4.65 -3.20 -0.73
N PHE A 44 4.60 -1.87 -0.82
CA PHE A 44 4.79 -1.15 -2.08
C PHE A 44 6.26 -1.16 -2.49
N TRP A 45 6.53 -1.48 -3.76
CA TRP A 45 7.86 -1.39 -4.36
C TRP A 45 7.98 -0.10 -5.18
N CYS A 46 8.77 0.88 -4.74
CA CYS A 46 9.54 0.92 -3.50
C CYS A 46 9.67 2.36 -3.00
N LEU A 47 10.35 2.54 -1.86
CA LEU A 47 10.72 3.87 -1.41
C LEU A 47 11.79 4.49 -2.34
N ASN A 48 12.75 3.67 -2.75
CA ASN A 48 13.98 4.07 -3.43
C ASN A 48 13.70 4.59 -4.86
N PRO A 49 14.22 5.77 -5.25
CA PRO A 49 13.97 6.34 -6.58
C PRO A 49 14.67 5.57 -7.72
N ASN A 50 15.72 4.82 -7.40
CA ASN A 50 16.64 4.23 -8.39
C ASN A 50 16.28 2.80 -8.82
N SER A 51 15.04 2.35 -8.58
CA SER A 51 14.53 1.13 -9.22
C SER A 51 14.28 1.41 -10.70
N GLY A 52 15.02 0.75 -11.59
CA GLY A 52 15.12 1.16 -13.00
C GLY A 52 13.83 1.05 -13.82
N ASP A 53 12.91 0.18 -13.43
CA ASP A 53 11.65 -0.12 -14.12
C ASP A 53 10.40 0.40 -13.40
N THR A 54 10.53 0.81 -12.13
CA THR A 54 9.40 1.29 -11.31
C THR A 54 9.56 2.72 -10.79
N GLY A 55 10.80 3.20 -10.69
CA GLY A 55 11.15 4.29 -9.78
C GLY A 55 10.73 3.96 -8.34
N GLY A 56 10.54 4.99 -7.51
CA GLY A 56 10.06 4.84 -6.13
C GLY A 56 9.06 5.90 -5.73
N LEU A 57 8.77 5.95 -4.43
CA LEU A 57 7.97 7.01 -3.79
C LEU A 57 8.80 8.27 -3.49
N LEU A 58 10.12 8.18 -3.52
CA LEU A 58 11.01 9.34 -3.50
C LEU A 58 11.43 9.73 -4.91
N GLN A 59 11.82 10.99 -5.06
CA GLN A 59 12.51 11.51 -6.23
C GLN A 59 14.01 11.23 -6.14
N ASN A 60 14.74 11.51 -7.23
CA ASN A 60 16.18 11.20 -7.36
C ASN A 60 17.08 11.91 -6.32
N ASP A 61 16.57 12.92 -5.62
CA ASP A 61 17.25 13.58 -4.50
C ASP A 61 17.16 12.81 -3.17
N TRP A 62 16.47 11.67 -3.15
CA TRP A 62 16.26 10.79 -1.98
C TRP A 62 15.60 11.48 -0.77
N SER A 63 14.92 12.61 -0.99
CA SER A 63 14.30 13.38 0.11
C SER A 63 12.92 13.94 -0.24
N THR A 64 12.68 14.26 -1.50
CA THR A 64 11.40 14.76 -1.98
C THR A 64 10.50 13.60 -2.36
N TRP A 65 9.23 13.65 -1.97
CA TRP A 65 8.23 12.66 -2.37
C TRP A 65 7.80 12.83 -3.83
N GLU A 66 7.53 11.71 -4.49
CA GLU A 66 6.79 11.67 -5.75
C GLU A 66 5.29 11.74 -5.40
N ASN A 67 4.77 12.97 -5.29
CA ASN A 67 3.45 13.23 -4.71
C ASN A 67 2.31 12.56 -5.49
N ASP A 68 2.39 12.49 -6.82
CA ASP A 68 1.33 11.90 -7.63
C ASP A 68 1.21 10.39 -7.37
N LYS A 69 2.33 9.67 -7.34
CA LYS A 69 2.37 8.25 -6.99
C LYS A 69 2.01 8.01 -5.52
N TYR A 70 2.46 8.87 -4.60
CA TYR A 70 2.11 8.75 -3.19
C TYR A 70 0.59 8.89 -2.97
N GLU A 71 -0.03 9.93 -3.52
CA GLU A 71 -1.48 10.11 -3.42
C GLU A 71 -2.24 8.99 -4.14
N PHE A 72 -1.72 8.49 -5.27
CA PHE A 72 -2.31 7.35 -5.99
C PHE A 72 -2.42 6.09 -5.13
N ILE A 73 -1.36 5.76 -4.37
CA ILE A 73 -1.34 4.54 -3.53
C ILE A 73 -1.95 4.76 -2.15
N LYS A 74 -2.21 6.00 -1.73
CA LYS A 74 -2.63 6.34 -0.37
C LYS A 74 -3.89 5.62 0.10
N ARG A 75 -4.82 5.34 -0.83
CA ARG A 75 -6.02 4.51 -0.59
C ARG A 75 -5.73 3.07 -0.16
N THR A 76 -4.53 2.57 -0.44
CA THR A 76 -4.07 1.24 0.02
C THR A 76 -3.42 1.29 1.41
N LEU A 77 -3.19 2.48 1.95
CA LEU A 77 -2.70 2.71 3.30
C LEU A 77 -3.95 2.92 4.18
N TRP A 78 -4.28 1.95 5.01
CA TRP A 78 -5.50 2.04 5.81
C TRP A 78 -5.45 3.22 6.77
N GLN A 79 -6.58 3.90 6.90
CA GLN A 79 -6.76 5.03 7.79
C GLN A 79 -8.01 4.84 8.62
N THR A 80 -8.00 5.35 9.85
CA THR A 80 -9.25 5.54 10.60
C THR A 80 -10.09 6.65 9.98
N SER A 81 -11.37 6.74 10.35
CA SER A 81 -12.23 7.89 10.03
C SER A 81 -11.61 9.26 10.42
N GLY A 82 -10.72 9.28 11.40
CA GLY A 82 -9.94 10.46 11.82
C GLY A 82 -8.64 10.71 11.04
N GLY A 83 -8.35 9.93 9.99
CA GLY A 83 -7.18 10.12 9.12
C GLY A 83 -5.86 9.57 9.67
N LYS A 84 -5.87 8.81 10.77
CA LYS A 84 -4.66 8.17 11.30
C LYS A 84 -4.38 6.89 10.53
N PHE A 85 -3.14 6.72 10.06
CA PHE A 85 -2.73 5.47 9.42
C PHE A 85 -2.73 4.30 10.41
N ILE A 86 -3.25 3.16 9.96
CA ILE A 86 -3.29 1.90 10.68
C ILE A 86 -2.04 1.09 10.29
N GLY A 87 -1.33 0.59 11.30
CA GLY A 87 -0.08 -0.15 11.11
C GLY A 87 -0.29 -1.62 10.72
N LEU A 88 0.76 -2.42 10.85
CA LEU A 88 0.83 -3.81 10.39
C LEU A 88 -0.18 -4.78 11.01
N SER A 89 -0.72 -4.47 12.20
CA SER A 89 -1.70 -5.33 12.85
C SER A 89 -3.06 -4.64 12.87
N ASP A 90 -3.97 -5.19 12.08
CA ASP A 90 -5.36 -4.74 12.02
C ASP A 90 -6.14 -5.03 13.32
N THR A 91 -5.62 -5.93 14.18
CA THR A 91 -6.29 -6.46 15.37
C THR A 91 -5.59 -6.12 16.69
N VAL A 92 -4.26 -5.96 16.67
CA VAL A 92 -3.47 -5.66 17.87
C VAL A 92 -2.80 -4.30 17.69
N PRO A 93 -3.09 -3.31 18.55
CA PRO A 93 -2.44 -2.01 18.46
C PRO A 93 -0.93 -2.17 18.71
N LEU A 94 -0.11 -1.82 17.72
CA LEU A 94 1.34 -1.88 17.84
C LEU A 94 1.88 -0.62 18.53
N GLY A 95 2.42 -0.80 19.74
CA GLY A 95 3.02 0.27 20.54
C GLY A 95 2.01 1.12 21.33
N LYS A 96 2.51 2.07 22.12
CA LYS A 96 1.70 2.88 23.05
C LYS A 96 0.58 3.67 22.36
N ASN A 97 0.78 4.04 21.10
CA ASN A 97 -0.17 4.81 20.29
C ASN A 97 -0.72 3.99 19.11
N GLY A 98 -0.68 2.67 19.20
CA GLY A 98 -1.14 1.79 18.13
C GLY A 98 -2.63 1.98 17.84
N VAL A 99 -2.99 1.84 16.58
CA VAL A 99 -4.36 1.97 16.07
C VAL A 99 -4.68 0.71 15.28
N THR A 100 -5.90 0.21 15.42
CA THR A 100 -6.41 -1.00 14.77
C THR A 100 -7.54 -0.64 13.80
N ARG A 101 -7.99 -1.60 12.98
CA ARG A 101 -9.20 -1.40 12.16
C ARG A 101 -10.47 -1.29 12.99
N ALA A 102 -10.50 -1.80 14.22
CA ALA A 102 -11.64 -1.62 15.11
C ALA A 102 -11.81 -0.15 15.55
N ASP A 103 -10.75 0.66 15.44
CA ASP A 103 -10.77 2.10 15.74
C ASP A 103 -11.14 2.96 14.52
N ALA A 104 -11.39 2.34 13.36
CA ALA A 104 -11.64 3.02 12.09
C ALA A 104 -13.09 3.49 11.92
#